data_AF-A0A972D6L5-F1
#
_entry.id   AF-A0A972D6L5-F1
#
_cell.length_a   1.000
_cell.length_b   1.000
_cell.length_c   1.000
_cell.angle_alpha   90.00
_cell.angle_beta   90.00
_cell.angle_gamma   90.00
#
_symmetry.space_group_name_H-M   'P 1'
#
loop_
_entity.id
_entity.type
_entity.pdbx_description
1 polymer ?
#
loop_
_entity_poly.entity_id
_entity_poly.type
_entity_poly.pdbx_seq_one_letter_code
_entity_poly.pdbx_strand_id
1 'polypeptide(L)'
;MKNLVRSVAVLLFLMVLFSGCGPEQKSFVYQGIIFEGFDPAKHEPSAEFRQFVTPTKVLLSRRQIQALKKCVDLLMEHDLLDLLKYARRFVIVKAPYSFADKPQMIVYLDQGKLTLNFTVGDDWENKLLNSNLGLMESSGQFYFRGTPELPNLLRIILHEIGHLVEYDKLKFNWKGKFVPHPLNKDFVSISWDRDRYWQDKEGFADKLQNIQSLEGLILFLQWFKAESSFFSFSSSMGMNEDFAEAFVYYILKEYFDFEISFVYKGKIELNNLQALNPYRVQKMKFIAELLQKETL
;
A
#
# COMPACT_ATOMS: atom_id res chain seq x y z
N MET A 1 4.62 34.21 -46.70
CA MET A 1 4.58 34.30 -45.21
C MET A 1 3.54 33.38 -44.55
N LYS A 2 2.25 33.41 -44.92
CA LYS A 2 1.21 32.58 -44.28
C LYS A 2 1.49 31.06 -44.28
N ASN A 3 2.03 30.52 -45.37
CA ASN A 3 2.35 29.08 -45.46
C ASN A 3 3.56 28.69 -44.61
N LEU A 4 4.56 29.57 -44.49
CA LEU A 4 5.75 29.33 -43.65
C LEU A 4 5.38 29.29 -42.16
N VAL A 5 4.54 30.22 -41.71
CA VAL A 5 4.03 30.26 -40.33
C VAL A 5 3.20 29.02 -40.01
N ARG A 6 2.37 28.55 -40.96
CA ARG A 6 1.61 27.30 -40.80
C ARG A 6 2.52 26.08 -40.69
N SER A 7 3.53 25.97 -41.54
CA SER A 7 4.50 24.86 -41.50
C SER A 7 5.28 24.83 -40.20
N VAL A 8 5.74 25.99 -39.70
CA VAL A 8 6.46 26.10 -38.42
C VAL A 8 5.55 25.77 -37.24
N ALA A 9 4.30 26.23 -37.24
CA ALA A 9 3.33 25.90 -36.19
C ALA A 9 3.01 24.40 -36.16
N VAL A 10 2.86 23.75 -37.32
CA VAL A 10 2.68 22.30 -37.41
C VAL A 10 3.92 21.55 -36.93
N LEU A 11 5.12 22.02 -37.26
CA LEU A 11 6.37 21.42 -36.79
C LEU A 11 6.55 21.55 -35.28
N LEU A 12 6.22 22.71 -34.69
CA LEU A 12 6.21 22.91 -33.25
C LEU A 12 5.16 22.03 -32.56
N PHE A 13 3.97 21.91 -33.14
CA PHE A 13 2.92 21.03 -32.63
C PHE A 13 3.34 19.56 -32.70
N LEU A 14 3.98 19.13 -33.79
CA LEU A 14 4.55 17.78 -33.93
C LEU A 14 5.71 17.56 -32.95
N MET A 15 6.61 18.53 -32.76
CA MET A 15 7.67 18.43 -31.75
C MET A 15 7.10 18.35 -30.33
N VAL A 16 6.02 19.08 -30.01
CA VAL A 16 5.32 18.95 -28.72
C VAL A 16 4.64 17.59 -28.59
N LEU A 17 4.02 17.07 -29.66
CA LEU A 17 3.41 15.74 -29.69
C LEU A 17 4.45 14.61 -29.55
N PHE A 18 5.63 14.75 -30.14
CA PHE A 18 6.69 13.72 -30.13
C PHE A 18 7.73 13.88 -29.00
N SER A 19 7.82 15.04 -28.36
CA SER A 19 8.67 15.25 -27.16
C SER A 19 8.09 14.60 -25.89
N GLY A 20 6.88 14.06 -25.97
CA GLY A 20 6.28 13.20 -24.94
C GLY A 20 6.91 11.81 -24.82
N CYS A 21 7.67 11.35 -25.83
CA CYS A 21 8.43 10.10 -25.77
C CYS A 21 9.72 10.28 -24.95
N GLY A 22 9.60 10.29 -23.63
CA GLY A 22 10.77 10.12 -22.77
C GLY A 22 11.41 8.74 -23.01
N PRO A 23 12.74 8.59 -22.90
CA PRO A 23 13.40 7.31 -23.08
C PRO A 23 12.93 6.32 -22.01
N GLU A 24 12.45 5.16 -22.43
CA GLU A 24 12.14 4.05 -21.53
C GLU A 24 13.43 3.51 -20.90
N GLN A 25 13.40 3.15 -19.61
CA GLN A 25 14.58 2.69 -18.87
C GLN A 25 14.37 1.29 -18.29
N LYS A 26 15.43 0.47 -18.32
CA LYS A 26 15.46 -0.86 -17.68
C LYS A 26 15.61 -0.77 -16.16
N SER A 27 16.25 0.28 -15.66
CA SER A 27 16.38 0.59 -14.25
C SER A 27 16.58 2.09 -14.09
N PHE A 28 16.26 2.63 -12.91
CA PHE A 28 16.66 3.97 -12.51
C PHE A 28 17.11 3.97 -11.06
N VAL A 29 17.98 4.93 -10.73
CA VAL A 29 18.48 5.13 -9.38
C VAL A 29 17.98 6.47 -8.87
N TYR A 30 17.41 6.47 -7.67
CA TYR A 30 16.97 7.67 -6.97
C TYR A 30 17.56 7.69 -5.57
N GLN A 31 18.43 8.66 -5.27
CA GLN A 31 19.12 8.78 -3.97
C GLN A 31 19.75 7.47 -3.47
N GLY A 32 20.37 6.70 -4.37
CA GLY A 32 21.02 5.42 -4.05
C GLY A 32 20.07 4.21 -4.04
N ILE A 33 18.76 4.41 -4.13
CA ILE A 33 17.76 3.33 -4.26
C ILE A 33 17.64 2.94 -5.72
N ILE A 34 17.82 1.65 -5.99
CA ILE A 34 17.76 1.12 -7.34
C ILE A 34 16.37 0.50 -7.55
N PHE A 35 15.65 1.06 -8.52
CA PHE A 35 14.42 0.48 -9.05
C PHE A 35 14.74 -0.18 -10.39
N GLU A 36 14.64 -1.50 -10.43
CA GLU A 36 14.99 -2.32 -11.59
C GLU A 36 13.73 -2.87 -12.24
N GLY A 37 13.61 -2.81 -13.55
CA GLY A 37 12.65 -3.64 -14.28
C GLY A 37 13.09 -5.10 -14.20
N PHE A 38 12.12 -6.01 -14.06
CA PHE A 38 12.40 -7.43 -13.82
C PHE A 38 13.30 -8.05 -14.90
N ASP A 39 14.60 -8.15 -14.65
CA ASP A 39 15.55 -8.93 -15.45
C ASP A 39 15.61 -10.37 -14.91
N PRO A 40 15.12 -11.39 -15.64
CA PRO A 40 15.11 -12.78 -15.15
C PRO A 40 16.50 -13.28 -14.76
N ALA A 41 17.58 -12.80 -15.39
CA ALA A 41 18.93 -13.26 -15.06
C ALA A 41 19.46 -12.69 -13.73
N LYS A 42 18.83 -11.64 -13.18
CA LYS A 42 19.30 -10.94 -11.98
C LYS A 42 18.31 -10.97 -10.81
N HIS A 43 17.00 -11.13 -11.08
CA HIS A 43 15.94 -10.89 -10.09
C HIS A 43 15.04 -12.10 -9.86
N GLU A 44 15.58 -13.31 -10.01
CA GLU A 44 14.77 -14.50 -9.86
C GLU A 44 14.09 -14.56 -8.47
N PRO A 45 12.76 -14.57 -8.41
CA PRO A 45 12.04 -14.75 -7.15
C PRO A 45 12.39 -16.10 -6.53
N SER A 46 12.09 -16.25 -5.24
CA SER A 46 12.14 -17.57 -4.59
C SER A 46 11.35 -18.61 -5.43
N ALA A 47 11.77 -19.88 -5.36
CA ALA A 47 11.16 -20.94 -6.18
C ALA A 47 9.64 -21.08 -5.98
N GLU A 48 9.14 -20.73 -4.80
CA GLU A 48 7.72 -20.71 -4.47
C GLU A 48 6.99 -19.59 -5.25
N PHE A 49 7.54 -18.38 -5.28
CA PHE A 49 6.93 -17.24 -5.99
C PHE A 49 6.98 -17.37 -7.50
N ARG A 50 7.98 -18.06 -8.06
CA ARG A 50 8.08 -18.30 -9.52
C ARG A 50 6.85 -18.98 -10.12
N GLN A 51 6.06 -19.67 -9.30
CA GLN A 51 4.83 -20.33 -9.75
C GLN A 51 3.72 -19.33 -10.14
N PHE A 52 3.75 -18.12 -9.58
CA PHE A 52 2.68 -17.13 -9.73
C PHE A 52 3.07 -15.91 -10.56
N VAL A 53 4.35 -15.78 -10.94
CA VAL A 53 4.89 -14.61 -11.64
C VAL A 53 5.56 -15.03 -12.94
N THR A 54 5.22 -14.36 -14.04
CA THR A 54 5.83 -14.62 -15.35
C THR A 54 7.13 -13.83 -15.52
N PRO A 55 8.29 -14.48 -15.70
CA PRO A 55 9.56 -13.78 -15.91
C PRO A 55 9.53 -12.98 -17.22
N THR A 56 9.50 -11.65 -17.13
CA THR A 56 9.49 -10.77 -18.30
C THR A 56 10.31 -9.52 -18.04
N LYS A 57 11.16 -9.14 -19.01
CA LYS A 57 11.88 -7.88 -18.94
C LYS A 57 10.95 -6.68 -18.96
N VAL A 58 10.98 -5.88 -17.89
CA VAL A 58 10.15 -4.66 -17.77
C VAL A 58 10.96 -3.42 -18.13
N LEU A 59 10.35 -2.55 -18.94
CA LEU A 59 10.84 -1.19 -19.21
C LEU A 59 9.91 -0.19 -18.54
N LEU A 60 10.49 0.84 -17.93
CA LEU A 60 9.78 1.89 -17.23
C LEU A 60 9.63 3.10 -18.13
N SER A 61 8.39 3.54 -18.31
CA SER A 61 8.06 4.80 -18.95
C SER A 61 8.42 5.99 -18.05
N ARG A 62 8.53 7.17 -18.66
CA ARG A 62 8.78 8.43 -17.94
C ARG A 62 7.76 8.69 -16.81
N ARG A 63 6.48 8.35 -17.03
CA ARG A 63 5.41 8.54 -16.03
C ARG A 63 5.61 7.64 -14.81
N GLN A 64 6.01 6.38 -15.03
CA GLN A 64 6.29 5.44 -13.95
C GLN A 64 7.47 5.91 -13.09
N ILE A 65 8.53 6.40 -13.75
CA ILE A 65 9.69 6.97 -13.05
C ILE A 65 9.25 8.18 -12.20
N GLN A 66 8.40 9.06 -12.74
CA GLN A 66 7.90 10.22 -12.00
C GLN A 66 7.04 9.84 -10.78
N ALA A 67 6.17 8.84 -10.91
CA ALA A 67 5.35 8.37 -9.80
C ALA A 67 6.20 7.79 -8.67
N LEU A 68 7.24 7.01 -9.01
CA LEU A 68 8.17 6.47 -8.01
C LEU A 68 9.00 7.57 -7.36
N LYS A 69 9.53 8.53 -8.14
CA LYS A 69 10.24 9.69 -7.60
C LYS A 69 9.38 10.46 -6.60
N LYS A 70 8.12 10.74 -6.94
CA LYS A 70 7.18 11.42 -6.04
C LYS A 70 7.03 10.67 -4.71
N CYS A 71 6.99 9.33 -4.71
CA CYS A 71 6.90 8.57 -3.47
C CYS A 71 8.18 8.67 -2.63
N VAL A 72 9.36 8.63 -3.26
CA VAL A 72 10.62 8.80 -2.52
C VAL A 72 10.81 10.24 -2.03
N ASP A 73 10.37 11.23 -2.81
CA ASP A 73 10.35 12.63 -2.39
C ASP A 73 9.50 12.81 -1.12
N LEU A 74 8.30 12.24 -1.09
CA LEU A 74 7.45 12.24 0.11
C LEU A 74 8.12 11.56 1.32
N LEU A 75 8.86 10.46 1.11
CA LEU A 75 9.60 9.83 2.21
C LEU A 75 10.76 10.71 2.69
N MET A 76 11.46 11.40 1.79
CA MET A 76 12.53 12.33 2.13
C MET A 76 12.03 13.55 2.89
N GLU A 77 10.95 14.18 2.42
CA GLU A 77 10.36 15.38 3.02
C GLU A 77 9.96 15.18 4.49
N HIS A 78 9.75 13.93 4.89
CA HIS A 78 9.32 13.53 6.24
C HIS A 78 10.37 12.69 7.00
N ASP A 79 11.65 12.71 6.57
CA ASP A 79 12.77 11.99 7.22
C ASP A 79 12.60 10.45 7.31
N LEU A 80 11.89 9.86 6.35
CA LEU A 80 11.56 8.42 6.28
C LEU A 80 12.41 7.62 5.28
N LEU A 81 13.45 8.21 4.68
CA LEU A 81 14.32 7.50 3.72
C LEU A 81 14.95 6.24 4.30
N ASP A 82 15.19 6.21 5.61
CA ASP A 82 15.79 5.06 6.29
C ASP A 82 14.93 3.80 6.22
N LEU A 83 13.61 3.93 6.05
CA LEU A 83 12.72 2.80 5.81
C LEU A 83 13.10 2.01 4.55
N LEU A 84 13.70 2.69 3.56
CA LEU A 84 14.07 2.07 2.29
C LEU A 84 15.29 1.14 2.45
N LYS A 85 16.03 1.24 3.56
CA LYS A 85 17.16 0.33 3.89
C LYS A 85 16.70 -1.11 4.18
N TYR A 86 15.43 -1.32 4.56
CA TYR A 86 14.89 -2.66 4.74
C TYR A 86 14.83 -3.45 3.44
N ALA A 87 14.61 -2.77 2.30
CA ALA A 87 14.62 -3.40 0.99
C ALA A 87 16.01 -3.27 0.35
N ARG A 88 16.64 -4.40 0.01
CA ARG A 88 17.88 -4.40 -0.78
C ARG A 88 17.68 -3.76 -2.14
N ARG A 89 16.52 -4.01 -2.75
CA ARG A 89 16.13 -3.54 -4.08
C ARG A 89 14.62 -3.47 -4.24
N PHE A 90 14.19 -2.62 -5.16
CA PHE A 90 12.82 -2.59 -5.66
C PHE A 90 12.81 -3.11 -7.11
N VAL A 91 12.03 -4.16 -7.37
CA VAL A 91 11.94 -4.79 -8.69
C VAL A 91 10.55 -4.61 -9.24
N ILE A 92 10.44 -4.00 -10.41
CA ILE A 92 9.16 -3.80 -11.10
C ILE A 92 8.83 -5.03 -11.93
N VAL A 93 7.68 -5.64 -11.67
CA VAL A 93 7.21 -6.88 -12.30
C VAL A 93 5.89 -6.68 -13.04
N LYS A 94 5.62 -7.54 -14.03
CA LYS A 94 4.26 -7.74 -14.55
C LYS A 94 3.62 -8.87 -13.77
N ALA A 95 2.95 -8.53 -12.68
CA ALA A 95 2.30 -9.47 -11.78
C ALA A 95 0.93 -8.91 -11.39
N PRO A 96 -0.05 -9.74 -10.99
CA PRO A 96 -1.36 -9.26 -10.59
C PRO A 96 -1.37 -8.52 -9.23
N TYR A 97 -0.25 -8.47 -8.52
CA TYR A 97 -0.10 -7.78 -7.24
C TYR A 97 1.37 -7.44 -6.92
N SER A 98 1.56 -6.54 -5.95
CA SER A 98 2.87 -6.22 -5.35
C SER A 98 3.09 -7.12 -4.13
N PHE A 99 4.34 -7.43 -3.81
CA PHE A 99 4.69 -8.32 -2.69
C PHE A 99 6.16 -8.17 -2.28
N ALA A 100 6.50 -8.59 -1.07
CA ALA A 100 7.87 -8.65 -0.58
C ALA A 100 8.41 -10.09 -0.52
N ASP A 101 9.55 -10.36 -1.17
CA ASP A 101 10.33 -11.59 -0.98
C ASP A 101 11.21 -11.41 0.27
N LYS A 102 10.68 -11.90 1.38
CA LYS A 102 11.27 -11.80 2.72
C LYS A 102 12.70 -12.36 2.79
N PRO A 103 13.01 -13.61 2.36
CA PRO A 103 14.39 -14.11 2.34
C PRO A 103 15.39 -13.26 1.56
N GLN A 104 14.97 -12.68 0.44
CA GLN A 104 15.86 -11.88 -0.41
C GLN A 104 15.88 -10.39 -0.02
N MET A 105 14.97 -9.96 0.86
CA MET A 105 14.72 -8.56 1.21
C MET A 105 14.45 -7.70 -0.04
N ILE A 106 13.65 -8.21 -0.99
CA ILE A 106 13.31 -7.52 -2.23
C ILE A 106 11.82 -7.18 -2.24
N VAL A 107 11.49 -5.94 -2.62
CA VAL A 107 10.11 -5.54 -2.87
C VAL A 107 9.82 -5.64 -4.37
N TYR A 108 8.81 -6.41 -4.73
CA TYR A 108 8.30 -6.52 -6.08
C TYR A 108 7.07 -5.63 -6.26
N LEU A 109 7.17 -4.63 -7.12
CA LEU A 109 6.08 -3.70 -7.41
C LEU A 109 5.42 -4.06 -8.74
N ASP A 110 4.10 -4.14 -8.73
CA ASP A 110 3.31 -4.37 -9.94
C ASP A 110 3.41 -3.13 -10.84
N GLN A 111 3.89 -3.34 -12.07
CA GLN A 111 4.03 -2.31 -13.10
C GLN A 111 2.70 -1.57 -13.34
N GLY A 112 1.58 -2.28 -13.27
CA GLY A 112 0.24 -1.73 -13.45
C GLY A 112 -0.13 -0.68 -12.41
N LYS A 113 0.43 -0.77 -11.20
CA LYS A 113 0.14 0.17 -10.09
C LYS A 113 0.96 1.45 -10.14
N LEU A 114 2.03 1.50 -10.93
CA LEU A 114 2.95 2.64 -10.98
C LEU A 114 2.39 3.88 -11.70
N THR A 115 1.45 3.71 -12.63
CA THR A 115 0.87 4.83 -13.42
C THR A 115 -0.52 5.23 -12.96
N LEU A 116 -1.04 4.56 -11.93
CA LEU A 116 -2.38 4.85 -11.45
C LEU A 116 -2.28 6.15 -10.65
N ASN A 117 -2.93 7.20 -11.14
CA ASN A 117 -3.22 8.41 -10.36
C ASN A 117 -4.30 8.06 -9.33
N PHE A 118 -3.92 7.22 -8.38
CA PHE A 118 -4.81 6.54 -7.44
C PHE A 118 -4.35 6.88 -6.03
N THR A 119 -5.27 7.37 -5.22
CA THR A 119 -5.04 7.83 -3.87
C THR A 119 -5.29 6.70 -2.87
N VAL A 120 -4.86 6.88 -1.62
CA VAL A 120 -5.21 5.96 -0.53
C VAL A 120 -6.74 5.88 -0.34
N GLY A 121 -7.46 6.98 -0.58
CA GLY A 121 -8.93 7.00 -0.55
C GLY A 121 -9.55 6.09 -1.61
N ASP A 122 -9.05 6.17 -2.85
CA ASP A 122 -9.54 5.35 -3.96
C ASP A 122 -9.31 3.85 -3.70
N ASP A 123 -8.22 3.49 -3.00
CA ASP A 123 -7.93 2.10 -2.60
C ASP A 123 -8.99 1.53 -1.65
N TRP A 124 -9.46 2.33 -0.69
CA TRP A 124 -10.54 1.94 0.21
C TRP A 124 -11.86 1.73 -0.53
N GLU A 125 -12.21 2.66 -1.42
CA GLU A 125 -13.41 2.56 -2.24
C GLU A 125 -13.38 1.30 -3.12
N ASN A 126 -12.28 1.11 -3.85
CA ASN A 126 -12.11 -0.03 -4.75
C ASN A 126 -12.16 -1.38 -4.02
N LYS A 127 -11.57 -1.48 -2.82
CA LYS A 127 -11.65 -2.70 -2.00
C LYS A 127 -13.08 -3.02 -1.58
N LEU A 128 -13.86 -2.02 -1.18
CA LEU A 128 -15.27 -2.22 -0.83
C LEU A 128 -16.12 -2.61 -2.04
N LEU A 129 -15.96 -1.91 -3.16
CA LEU A 129 -16.73 -2.19 -4.37
C LEU A 129 -16.41 -3.58 -4.95
N ASN A 130 -15.16 -4.03 -4.86
CA ASN A 130 -14.77 -5.38 -5.28
C ASN A 130 -15.16 -6.49 -4.29
N SER A 131 -15.69 -6.15 -3.11
CA SER A 131 -16.15 -7.13 -2.13
C SER A 131 -17.58 -7.64 -2.40
N ASN A 132 -18.20 -7.28 -3.54
CA ASN A 132 -19.53 -7.74 -3.98
C ASN A 132 -20.67 -7.47 -2.96
N LEU A 133 -20.61 -6.37 -2.23
CA LEU A 133 -21.49 -6.06 -1.09
C LEU A 133 -22.89 -5.52 -1.46
N GLY A 134 -23.36 -5.76 -2.70
CA GLY A 134 -24.60 -5.16 -3.20
C GLY A 134 -24.57 -3.62 -3.32
N LEU A 135 -23.40 -2.99 -3.12
CA LEU A 135 -23.22 -1.54 -3.10
C LEU A 135 -23.09 -0.90 -4.49
N MET A 136 -23.11 -1.69 -5.57
CA MET A 136 -22.90 -1.17 -6.94
C MET A 136 -23.91 -0.10 -7.34
N GLU A 137 -25.17 -0.22 -6.93
CA GLU A 137 -26.21 0.77 -7.25
C GLU A 137 -25.99 2.12 -6.53
N SER A 138 -25.20 2.11 -5.45
CA SER A 138 -24.78 3.31 -4.72
C SER A 138 -23.38 3.79 -5.12
N SER A 139 -22.74 3.15 -6.10
CA SER A 139 -21.43 3.57 -6.61
C SER A 139 -21.51 5.00 -7.14
N GLY A 140 -20.55 5.84 -6.74
CA GLY A 140 -20.53 7.27 -7.04
C GLY A 140 -21.37 8.17 -6.11
N GLN A 141 -22.14 7.61 -5.16
CA GLN A 141 -22.79 8.41 -4.12
C GLN A 141 -21.91 8.59 -2.88
N PHE A 142 -20.92 7.72 -2.69
CA PHE A 142 -19.94 7.81 -1.62
C PHE A 142 -18.53 7.69 -2.17
N TYR A 143 -17.56 8.16 -1.40
CA TYR A 143 -16.13 7.94 -1.62
C TYR A 143 -15.37 8.08 -0.30
N PHE A 144 -14.11 7.69 -0.31
CA PHE A 144 -13.22 7.86 0.83
C PHE A 144 -12.22 8.97 0.55
N ARG A 145 -12.06 9.88 1.51
CA ARG A 145 -11.16 11.03 1.38
C ARG A 145 -10.02 10.92 2.37
N GLY A 146 -8.81 10.73 1.86
CA GLY A 146 -7.57 10.92 2.63
C GLY A 146 -7.29 12.40 2.85
N THR A 147 -6.76 12.76 4.03
CA THR A 147 -6.31 14.11 4.34
C THR A 147 -5.00 14.01 5.13
N PRO A 148 -3.85 14.46 4.57
CA PRO A 148 -3.68 14.94 3.20
C PRO A 148 -3.94 13.87 2.14
N GLU A 149 -4.13 14.29 0.89
CA GLU A 149 -4.26 13.34 -0.22
C GLU A 149 -2.90 12.72 -0.55
N LEU A 150 -2.76 11.41 -0.30
CA LEU A 150 -1.52 10.67 -0.52
C LEU A 150 -1.68 9.64 -1.65
N PRO A 151 -0.63 9.42 -2.48
CA PRO A 151 -0.68 8.43 -3.54
C PRO A 151 -0.72 7.01 -2.95
N ASN A 152 -1.58 6.14 -3.48
CA ASN A 152 -1.66 4.74 -3.04
C ASN A 152 -0.33 3.99 -3.27
N LEU A 153 0.46 4.41 -4.26
CA LEU A 153 1.79 3.83 -4.49
C LEU A 153 2.72 3.99 -3.28
N LEU A 154 2.64 5.12 -2.56
CA LEU A 154 3.39 5.30 -1.30
C LEU A 154 2.92 4.30 -0.25
N ARG A 155 1.59 4.15 -0.08
CA ARG A 155 1.01 3.16 0.84
C ARG A 155 1.43 1.74 0.48
N ILE A 156 1.46 1.37 -0.80
CA ILE A 156 1.94 0.05 -1.27
C ILE A 156 3.42 -0.13 -0.91
N ILE A 157 4.28 0.86 -1.20
CA ILE A 157 5.70 0.78 -0.85
C ILE A 157 5.89 0.59 0.66
N LEU A 158 5.19 1.38 1.48
CA LEU A 158 5.22 1.26 2.94
C LEU A 158 4.70 -0.09 3.44
N HIS A 159 3.65 -0.61 2.81
CA HIS A 159 3.08 -1.92 3.13
C HIS A 159 4.09 -3.05 2.89
N GLU A 160 4.73 -3.08 1.72
CA GLU A 160 5.73 -4.10 1.41
C GLU A 160 6.98 -3.98 2.27
N ILE A 161 7.40 -2.75 2.60
CA ILE A 161 8.45 -2.52 3.61
C ILE A 161 8.01 -3.06 4.97
N GLY A 162 6.75 -2.85 5.37
CA GLY A 162 6.18 -3.41 6.60
C GLY A 162 6.34 -4.92 6.69
N HIS A 163 6.13 -5.66 5.61
CA HIS A 163 6.42 -7.11 5.57
C HIS A 163 7.90 -7.46 5.74
N LEU A 164 8.81 -6.62 5.24
CA LEU A 164 10.25 -6.82 5.43
C LEU A 164 10.67 -6.49 6.87
N VAL A 165 10.12 -5.44 7.48
CA VAL A 165 10.31 -5.09 8.89
C VAL A 165 9.79 -6.21 9.79
N GLU A 166 8.59 -6.72 9.51
CA GLU A 166 8.01 -7.87 10.22
C GLU A 166 8.95 -9.09 10.17
N TYR A 167 9.45 -9.42 8.98
CA TYR A 167 10.34 -10.55 8.79
C TYR A 167 11.67 -10.36 9.52
N ASP A 168 12.29 -9.19 9.39
CA ASP A 168 13.59 -8.91 9.99
C ASP A 168 13.50 -8.83 11.51
N LYS A 169 12.50 -8.13 12.07
CA LYS A 169 12.44 -7.83 13.50
C LYS A 169 11.62 -8.83 14.29
N LEU A 170 10.48 -9.26 13.75
CA LEU A 170 9.55 -10.14 14.46
C LEU A 170 9.77 -11.63 14.11
N LYS A 171 10.69 -11.90 13.17
CA LYS A 171 11.08 -13.25 12.75
C LYS A 171 9.89 -14.12 12.34
N PHE A 172 8.84 -13.50 11.78
CA PHE A 172 7.74 -14.25 11.17
C PHE A 172 8.30 -15.19 10.10
N ASN A 173 7.78 -16.41 10.07
CA ASN A 173 8.21 -17.36 9.06
C ASN A 173 7.74 -16.88 7.69
N TRP A 174 8.68 -16.79 6.76
CA TRP A 174 8.41 -16.43 5.38
C TRP A 174 7.50 -17.43 4.65
N LYS A 175 7.37 -18.68 5.14
CA LYS A 175 6.47 -19.72 4.61
C LYS A 175 5.00 -19.59 5.08
N GLY A 176 4.60 -18.44 5.60
CA GLY A 176 3.22 -18.20 6.08
C GLY A 176 2.80 -19.01 7.31
N LYS A 177 3.71 -19.78 7.94
CA LYS A 177 3.44 -20.47 9.20
C LYS A 177 3.79 -19.55 10.37
N PHE A 178 2.81 -19.13 11.16
CA PHE A 178 3.10 -18.43 12.39
C PHE A 178 4.04 -19.28 13.27
N VAL A 179 5.27 -18.80 13.47
CA VAL A 179 6.21 -19.36 14.43
C VAL A 179 6.16 -18.42 15.63
N PRO A 180 5.58 -18.85 16.76
CA PRO A 180 5.45 -18.00 17.92
C PRO A 180 6.82 -17.50 18.38
N HIS A 181 7.00 -16.19 18.34
CA HIS A 181 8.14 -15.46 18.89
C HIS A 181 7.58 -14.51 19.96
N PRO A 182 8.23 -14.32 21.12
CA PRO A 182 7.66 -13.49 22.19
C PRO A 182 7.19 -12.11 21.70
N LEU A 183 7.97 -11.45 20.83
CA LEU A 183 7.61 -10.15 20.25
C LEU A 183 6.43 -10.20 19.27
N ASN A 184 6.27 -11.26 18.47
CA ASN A 184 5.14 -11.32 17.54
C ASN A 184 3.81 -11.67 18.22
N LYS A 185 3.88 -12.41 19.33
CA LYS A 185 2.71 -12.84 20.07
C LYS A 185 1.97 -11.64 20.65
N ASP A 186 2.68 -10.64 21.14
CA ASP A 186 2.06 -9.45 21.74
C ASP A 186 1.25 -8.66 20.71
N PHE A 187 1.80 -8.44 19.51
CA PHE A 187 1.06 -7.78 18.42
C PHE A 187 -0.13 -8.63 17.95
N VAL A 188 0.11 -9.90 17.61
CA VAL A 188 -0.92 -10.78 17.05
C VAL A 188 -2.09 -10.98 18.02
N SER A 189 -1.81 -11.07 19.32
CA SER A 189 -2.85 -11.28 20.33
C SER A 189 -3.80 -10.09 20.48
N ILE A 190 -3.51 -8.93 19.89
CA ILE A 190 -4.44 -7.79 19.88
C ILE A 190 -5.70 -8.16 19.09
N SER A 191 -5.53 -8.76 17.91
CA SER A 191 -6.63 -8.97 16.93
C SER A 191 -6.96 -10.45 16.67
N TRP A 192 -6.04 -11.36 16.99
CA TRP A 192 -6.13 -12.76 16.60
C TRP A 192 -6.12 -13.67 17.83
N ASP A 193 -6.97 -14.69 17.80
CA ASP A 193 -7.18 -15.60 18.92
C ASP A 193 -6.40 -16.90 18.75
N ARG A 194 -5.35 -17.06 19.57
CA ARG A 194 -4.54 -18.27 19.61
C ARG A 194 -5.35 -19.53 19.92
N ASP A 195 -6.28 -19.44 20.85
CA ASP A 195 -7.05 -20.59 21.34
C ASP A 195 -8.11 -21.02 20.33
N ARG A 196 -8.38 -20.16 19.34
CA ARG A 196 -9.24 -20.43 18.18
C ARG A 196 -8.44 -20.54 16.89
N TYR A 197 -7.27 -21.17 16.92
CA TYR A 197 -6.44 -21.42 15.74
C TYR A 197 -6.05 -20.17 14.95
N TRP A 198 -5.84 -19.05 15.64
CA TRP A 198 -5.54 -17.75 15.06
C TRP A 198 -6.66 -17.23 14.14
N GLN A 199 -7.90 -17.45 14.54
CA GLN A 199 -9.05 -16.76 13.95
C GLN A 199 -9.06 -15.29 14.39
N ASP A 200 -9.60 -14.44 13.51
CA ASP A 200 -9.93 -13.06 13.83
C ASP A 200 -10.94 -13.01 15.00
N LYS A 201 -10.62 -12.23 16.04
CA LYS A 201 -11.47 -12.04 17.23
C LYS A 201 -12.74 -11.25 16.94
N GLU A 202 -12.71 -10.42 15.91
CA GLU A 202 -13.74 -9.44 15.62
C GLU A 202 -14.83 -9.98 14.69
N GLY A 203 -14.58 -11.10 14.00
CA GLY A 203 -15.46 -11.58 12.93
C GLY A 203 -15.58 -10.54 11.81
N PHE A 204 -14.49 -9.86 11.48
CA PHE A 204 -14.45 -8.74 10.55
C PHE A 204 -14.93 -9.14 9.16
N ALA A 205 -14.42 -10.26 8.64
CA ALA A 205 -14.81 -10.77 7.32
C ALA A 205 -16.33 -11.02 7.24
N ASP A 206 -16.91 -11.60 8.29
CA ASP A 206 -18.35 -11.84 8.36
C ASP A 206 -19.12 -10.51 8.42
N LYS A 207 -18.67 -9.55 9.24
CA LYS A 207 -19.29 -8.21 9.31
C LYS A 207 -19.24 -7.49 7.97
N LEU A 208 -18.11 -7.57 7.26
CA LEU A 208 -17.92 -6.96 5.95
C LEU A 208 -18.86 -7.58 4.91
N GLN A 209 -18.93 -8.92 4.83
CA GLN A 209 -19.77 -9.64 3.86
C GLN A 209 -21.28 -9.45 4.11
N ASN A 210 -21.68 -9.14 5.34
CA ASN A 210 -23.07 -8.87 5.69
C ASN A 210 -23.54 -7.44 5.37
N ILE A 211 -22.68 -6.59 4.79
CA ILE A 211 -23.11 -5.28 4.28
C ILE A 211 -23.96 -5.51 3.03
N GLN A 212 -25.23 -5.07 3.09
CA GLN A 212 -26.22 -5.23 2.01
C GLN A 212 -26.87 -3.90 1.60
N SER A 213 -26.54 -2.80 2.28
CA SER A 213 -27.05 -1.47 1.98
C SER A 213 -26.07 -0.39 2.42
N LEU A 214 -26.33 0.85 2.02
CA LEU A 214 -25.55 2.00 2.47
C LEU A 214 -25.67 2.22 3.99
N GLU A 215 -26.85 2.05 4.56
CA GLU A 215 -27.05 2.12 6.02
C GLU A 215 -26.22 1.04 6.71
N GLY A 216 -26.20 -0.18 6.14
CA GLY A 216 -25.33 -1.25 6.59
C GLY A 216 -23.84 -0.88 6.53
N LEU A 217 -23.41 -0.22 5.46
CA LEU A 217 -22.04 0.30 5.33
C LEU A 217 -21.72 1.34 6.41
N ILE A 218 -22.62 2.30 6.66
CA ILE A 218 -22.42 3.33 7.69
C ILE A 218 -22.31 2.70 9.08
N LEU A 219 -23.19 1.75 9.41
CA LEU A 219 -23.15 1.01 10.67
C LEU A 219 -21.84 0.22 10.81
N PHE A 220 -21.41 -0.44 9.74
CA PHE A 220 -20.14 -1.14 9.71
C PHE A 220 -18.96 -0.18 9.93
N LEU A 221 -18.94 0.98 9.26
CA LEU A 221 -17.86 1.97 9.40
C LEU A 221 -17.84 2.64 10.79
N GLN A 222 -19.01 2.84 11.41
CA GLN A 222 -19.12 3.31 12.79
C GLN A 222 -18.53 2.28 13.76
N TRP A 223 -18.89 1.00 13.61
CA TRP A 223 -18.28 -0.09 14.37
C TRP A 223 -16.78 -0.19 14.12
N PHE A 224 -16.35 -0.14 12.85
CA PHE A 224 -14.95 -0.18 12.45
C PHE A 224 -14.15 0.92 13.14
N LYS A 225 -14.67 2.15 13.15
CA LYS A 225 -14.03 3.29 13.80
C LYS A 225 -13.92 3.12 15.32
N ALA A 226 -14.99 2.65 15.97
CA ALA A 226 -15.08 2.60 17.42
C ALA A 226 -14.36 1.38 18.02
N GLU A 227 -14.60 0.20 17.46
CA GLU A 227 -14.31 -1.08 18.13
C GLU A 227 -13.21 -1.89 17.44
N SER A 228 -13.01 -1.72 16.13
CA SER A 228 -12.07 -2.57 15.40
C SER A 228 -10.62 -2.25 15.74
N SER A 229 -9.81 -3.28 15.97
CA SER A 229 -8.38 -3.16 16.13
C SER A 229 -7.64 -3.03 14.80
N PHE A 230 -8.30 -3.26 13.67
CA PHE A 230 -7.73 -3.18 12.33
C PHE A 230 -7.67 -1.74 11.82
N PHE A 231 -6.70 -1.45 10.95
CA PHE A 231 -6.52 -0.13 10.33
C PHE A 231 -6.99 -0.07 8.88
N SER A 232 -7.28 -1.18 8.23
CA SER A 232 -7.90 -1.20 6.91
C SER A 232 -8.71 -2.48 6.67
N PHE A 233 -9.44 -2.53 5.55
CA PHE A 233 -10.16 -3.73 5.13
C PHE A 233 -9.24 -4.91 4.76
N SER A 234 -7.96 -4.64 4.46
CA SER A 234 -6.99 -5.70 4.14
C SER A 234 -6.37 -6.32 5.39
N SER A 235 -6.45 -5.67 6.55
CA SER A 235 -5.85 -6.18 7.79
C SER A 235 -6.41 -7.54 8.20
N SER A 236 -7.68 -7.85 7.89
CA SER A 236 -8.30 -9.13 8.24
C SER A 236 -7.90 -10.29 7.32
N MET A 237 -7.10 -10.04 6.27
CA MET A 237 -6.70 -11.09 5.31
C MET A 237 -5.62 -12.02 5.89
N GLY A 238 -4.94 -11.61 6.96
CA GLY A 238 -3.97 -12.43 7.68
C GLY A 238 -3.19 -11.63 8.72
N MET A 239 -2.57 -12.32 9.67
CA MET A 239 -1.75 -11.68 10.73
C MET A 239 -0.62 -10.81 10.17
N ASN A 240 -0.03 -11.22 9.06
CA ASN A 240 1.03 -10.48 8.38
C ASN A 240 0.50 -9.21 7.67
N GLU A 241 -0.70 -9.31 7.08
CA GLU A 241 -1.39 -8.17 6.47
C GLU A 241 -1.79 -7.17 7.54
N ASP A 242 -2.29 -7.64 8.68
CA ASP A 242 -2.60 -6.80 9.83
C ASP A 242 -1.39 -5.99 10.29
N PHE A 243 -0.23 -6.65 10.46
CA PHE A 243 1.00 -5.94 10.82
C PHE A 243 1.40 -4.91 9.76
N ALA A 244 1.43 -5.28 8.48
CA ALA A 244 1.81 -4.37 7.40
C ALA A 244 0.86 -3.17 7.29
N GLU A 245 -0.45 -3.37 7.46
CA GLU A 245 -1.43 -2.28 7.47
C GLU A 245 -1.31 -1.38 8.70
N ALA A 246 -1.05 -1.95 9.87
CA ALA A 246 -0.79 -1.17 11.08
C ALA A 246 0.50 -0.35 10.93
N PHE A 247 1.55 -0.94 10.34
CA PHE A 247 2.81 -0.26 10.02
C PHE A 247 2.58 0.93 9.08
N VAL A 248 1.83 0.72 7.99
CA VAL A 248 1.42 1.80 7.10
C VAL A 248 0.71 2.90 7.87
N TYR A 249 -0.33 2.56 8.64
CA TYR A 249 -1.09 3.57 9.37
C TYR A 249 -0.22 4.35 10.36
N TYR A 250 0.67 3.66 11.08
CA TYR A 250 1.62 4.32 11.98
C TYR A 250 2.43 5.39 11.25
N ILE A 251 3.06 5.04 10.12
CA ILE A 251 3.87 5.98 9.34
C ILE A 251 3.01 7.12 8.79
N LEU A 252 1.84 6.80 8.22
CA LEU A 252 0.96 7.82 7.66
C LEU A 252 0.43 8.79 8.73
N LYS A 253 0.10 8.30 9.93
CA LYS A 253 -0.41 9.14 11.01
C LYS A 253 0.68 9.98 11.65
N GLU A 254 1.81 9.39 12.03
CA GLU A 254 2.86 10.10 12.77
C GLU A 254 3.63 11.11 11.92
N TYR A 255 3.83 10.82 10.63
CA TYR A 255 4.70 11.63 9.78
C TYR A 255 3.92 12.53 8.82
N PHE A 256 2.73 12.10 8.37
CA PHE A 256 1.93 12.87 7.40
C PHE A 256 0.64 13.45 7.99
N ASP A 257 0.37 13.23 9.29
CA ASP A 257 -0.92 13.53 9.94
C ASP A 257 -2.12 13.02 9.13
N PHE A 258 -1.98 11.84 8.54
CA PHE A 258 -2.98 11.29 7.65
C PHE A 258 -4.22 10.80 8.39
N GLU A 259 -5.39 11.14 7.85
CA GLU A 259 -6.68 10.60 8.25
C GLU A 259 -7.53 10.28 7.03
N ILE A 260 -8.40 9.28 7.14
CA ILE A 260 -9.34 8.91 6.09
C ILE A 260 -10.79 9.08 6.56
N SER A 261 -11.61 9.77 5.77
CA SER A 261 -13.01 10.03 6.07
C SER A 261 -13.93 9.39 5.04
N PHE A 262 -15.12 8.97 5.46
CA PHE A 262 -16.20 8.54 4.57
C PHE A 262 -17.07 9.74 4.19
N VAL A 263 -17.22 9.96 2.89
CA VAL A 263 -18.04 11.04 2.34
C VAL A 263 -19.22 10.43 1.60
N TYR A 264 -20.43 10.90 1.90
CA TYR A 264 -21.66 10.52 1.22
C TYR A 264 -22.38 11.78 0.71
N LYS A 265 -22.78 11.78 -0.57
CA LYS A 265 -23.45 12.92 -1.23
C LYS A 265 -22.75 14.26 -0.99
N GLY A 266 -21.42 14.24 -0.99
CA GLY A 266 -20.57 15.42 -0.80
C GLY A 266 -20.41 15.89 0.65
N LYS A 267 -21.00 15.19 1.64
CA LYS A 267 -20.88 15.51 3.06
C LYS A 267 -20.04 14.45 3.78
N ILE A 268 -19.18 14.89 4.70
CA ILE A 268 -18.43 13.97 5.57
C ILE A 268 -19.43 13.38 6.56
N GLU A 269 -19.76 12.10 6.38
CA GLU A 269 -20.65 11.39 7.30
C GLU A 269 -19.88 10.81 8.48
N LEU A 270 -18.67 10.30 8.22
CA LEU A 270 -17.78 9.78 9.26
C LEU A 270 -16.37 10.33 9.01
N ASN A 271 -15.86 11.11 9.96
CA ASN A 271 -14.47 11.54 9.93
C ASN A 271 -13.54 10.46 10.49
N ASN A 272 -12.26 10.49 10.10
CA ASN A 272 -11.17 9.66 10.66
C ASN A 272 -11.60 8.23 11.05
N LEU A 273 -11.84 7.38 10.05
CA LEU A 273 -12.26 5.99 10.23
C LEU A 273 -11.19 5.17 10.97
N GLN A 274 -9.94 5.60 10.89
CA GLN A 274 -8.80 4.97 11.54
C GLN A 274 -8.53 5.56 12.93
N ALA A 275 -9.48 6.30 13.52
CA ALA A 275 -9.34 6.90 14.84
C ALA A 275 -8.87 5.88 15.89
N LEU A 276 -8.03 6.34 16.82
CA LEU A 276 -7.47 5.50 17.86
C LEU A 276 -8.55 5.04 18.84
N ASN A 277 -8.51 3.74 19.14
CA ASN A 277 -9.20 3.08 20.24
C ASN A 277 -8.18 2.27 21.05
N PRO A 278 -8.54 1.66 22.20
CA PRO A 278 -7.57 0.97 23.05
C PRO A 278 -6.72 -0.10 22.35
N TYR A 279 -7.26 -0.79 21.34
CA TYR A 279 -6.54 -1.81 20.58
C TYR A 279 -5.58 -1.20 19.56
N ARG A 280 -6.03 -0.19 18.81
CA ARG A 280 -5.21 0.56 17.86
C ARG A 280 -4.06 1.29 18.53
N VAL A 281 -4.28 1.83 19.74
CA VAL A 281 -3.21 2.42 20.57
C VAL A 281 -2.13 1.39 20.90
N GLN A 282 -2.51 0.15 21.23
CA GLN A 282 -1.54 -0.92 21.49
C GLN A 282 -0.70 -1.24 20.24
N LYS A 283 -1.33 -1.31 19.06
CA LYS A 283 -0.62 -1.52 17.79
C LYS A 283 0.33 -0.38 17.45
N MET A 284 -0.12 0.86 17.59
CA MET A 284 0.71 2.06 17.36
C MET A 284 1.92 2.08 18.29
N LYS A 285 1.70 1.81 19.58
CA LYS A 285 2.77 1.73 20.57
C LYS A 285 3.77 0.62 20.24
N PHE A 286 3.28 -0.55 19.83
CA PHE A 286 4.13 -1.67 19.43
C PHE A 286 5.05 -1.29 18.26
N ILE A 287 4.51 -0.65 17.23
CA ILE A 287 5.29 -0.22 16.05
C ILE A 287 6.28 0.88 16.44
N ALA A 288 5.86 1.85 17.26
CA ALA A 288 6.76 2.88 17.78
C ALA A 288 7.96 2.28 18.52
N GLU A 289 7.73 1.33 19.43
CA GLU A 289 8.78 0.64 20.18
C GLU A 289 9.68 -0.21 19.28
N LEU A 290 9.14 -0.78 18.20
CA LEU A 290 9.89 -1.53 17.21
C LEU A 290 10.89 -0.64 16.47
N LEU A 291 10.47 0.58 16.10
CA LEU A 291 11.27 1.54 15.35
C LEU A 291 12.26 2.33 16.24
N GLN A 292 11.90 2.65 17.49
CA GLN A 292 12.79 3.37 18.42
C GLN A 292 14.00 2.55 18.87
N LYS A 293 13.91 1.21 18.86
CA LYS A 293 15.07 0.34 19.14
C LYS A 293 16.19 0.41 18.08
N GLU A 294 16.04 1.23 17.04
CA GLU A 294 17.05 1.48 16.01
C GLU A 294 17.85 2.77 16.24
N THR A 295 17.43 3.64 17.16
CA THR A 295 18.09 4.94 17.43
C THR A 295 19.11 4.90 18.58
N LEU A 296 19.45 3.71 19.11
CA LEU A 296 20.43 3.47 20.17
C LEU A 296 21.53 2.49 19.74
#